data_AF-A0A840PIE6-F1
#
_entry.id   AF-A0A840PIE6-F1
#
_cell.length_a   1.000
_cell.length_b   1.000
_cell.length_c   1.000
_cell.angle_alpha   90.00
_cell.angle_beta   90.00
_cell.angle_gamma   90.00
#
_symmetry.space_group_name_H-M   'P 1'
#
loop_
_entity.id
_entity.type
_entity.pdbx_description
1 polymer ?
#
loop_
_entity_poly.entity_id
_entity_poly.type
_entity_poly.pdbx_seq_one_letter_code
_entity_poly.pdbx_strand_id
1 'polypeptide(L)'
;MARIEVRGAEQMAELAKRLKGADAKVRRRLSKSIRDGVRPAVADTKRAVLAIPVTGARGGGGKARTEHHLTRVKDPESERARKRAAARSGLRRSIAAAIKADIQTGGRKAGVRIVVDANKLPQDQRTLPRHLNSKRGWRHPLFGDRDRWYAQSGKPWFEVTIRKHVRKIRRTILKAMDELAKEIES
;
A
#
# COMPACT_ATOMS: atom_id res chain seq x y z
N MET A 1 -6.73 5.41 9.63
CA MET A 1 -5.67 5.17 8.62
C MET A 1 -4.34 5.43 9.28
N ALA A 2 -3.34 4.55 9.15
CA ALA A 2 -1.97 4.89 9.55
C ALA A 2 -1.40 5.79 8.45
N ARG A 3 -1.20 7.07 8.76
CA ARG A 3 -0.67 8.07 7.83
C ARG A 3 0.77 8.34 8.21
N ILE A 4 1.70 8.01 7.33
CA ILE A 4 3.09 8.46 7.45
C ILE A 4 3.25 9.56 6.42
N GLU A 5 3.28 10.79 6.90
CA GLU A 5 3.65 11.95 6.12
C GLU A 5 5.17 12.09 6.18
N VAL A 6 5.84 11.98 5.03
CA VAL A 6 7.25 12.35 4.94
C VAL A 6 7.29 13.88 5.08
N ARG A 7 7.80 14.38 6.21
CA ARG A 7 8.03 15.82 6.45
C ARG A 7 8.99 16.36 5.38
N GLY A 8 8.38 17.03 4.41
CA GLY A 8 8.94 17.74 3.24
C GLY A 8 7.83 18.34 2.36
N ALA A 9 6.58 18.33 2.85
CA ALA A 9 5.40 18.77 2.12
C ALA A 9 5.43 20.27 1.82
N GLU A 10 6.07 21.08 2.66
CA GLU A 10 6.24 22.53 2.43
C GLU A 10 7.19 22.81 1.27
N GLN A 11 8.36 22.15 1.23
CA GLN A 11 9.30 22.24 0.11
C GLN A 11 8.68 21.73 -1.20
N MET A 12 7.89 20.65 -1.13
CA MET A 12 7.16 20.15 -2.30
C MET A 12 6.00 21.04 -2.72
N ALA A 13 5.29 21.68 -1.78
CA ALA A 13 4.22 22.62 -2.09
C ALA A 13 4.79 23.88 -2.74
N GLU A 14 5.94 24.37 -2.27
CA GLU A 14 6.62 25.53 -2.84
C GLU A 14 7.14 25.23 -4.25
N LEU A 15 7.79 24.08 -4.45
CA LEU A 15 8.15 23.64 -5.79
C LEU A 15 6.91 23.42 -6.67
N ALA A 16 5.83 22.84 -6.14
CA ALA A 16 4.59 22.65 -6.90
C ALA A 16 3.95 23.97 -7.34
N LYS A 17 4.13 25.06 -6.57
CA LYS A 17 3.75 26.42 -7.01
C LYS A 17 4.65 26.90 -8.14
N ARG A 18 5.98 26.75 -8.02
CA ARG A 18 6.94 27.11 -9.08
C ARG A 18 6.71 26.30 -10.36
N LEU A 19 6.32 25.03 -10.22
CA LEU A 19 5.97 24.13 -11.32
C LEU A 19 4.54 24.31 -11.86
N LYS A 20 3.73 25.23 -11.31
CA LYS A 20 2.34 25.44 -11.75
C LYS A 20 2.27 25.89 -13.21
N GLY A 21 3.33 26.53 -13.73
CA GLY A 21 3.50 26.89 -15.14
C GLY A 21 4.43 25.97 -15.93
N ALA A 22 5.01 24.93 -15.32
CA ALA A 22 5.95 24.05 -15.99
C ALA A 22 5.25 23.04 -16.93
N ASP A 23 5.94 22.70 -18.02
CA ASP A 23 5.49 21.73 -19.02
C ASP A 23 5.00 20.41 -18.35
N ALA A 24 3.93 19.83 -18.90
CA ALA A 24 3.46 18.50 -18.52
C ALA A 24 4.58 17.44 -18.54
N LYS A 25 5.56 17.55 -19.45
CA LYS A 25 6.73 16.67 -19.53
C LYS A 25 7.59 16.74 -18.27
N VAL A 26 7.85 17.95 -17.78
CA VAL A 26 8.62 18.21 -16.55
C VAL A 26 7.90 17.61 -15.32
N ARG A 27 6.59 17.84 -15.20
CA ARG A 27 5.77 17.27 -14.11
C ARG A 27 5.71 15.74 -14.15
N ARG A 28 5.65 15.14 -15.34
CA ARG A 28 5.72 13.67 -15.53
C ARG A 28 7.07 13.11 -15.11
N ARG A 29 8.18 13.79 -15.46
CA ARG A 29 9.54 13.39 -15.06
C ARG A 29 9.69 13.41 -13.55
N LEU A 30 9.28 14.49 -12.87
CA LEU A 30 9.29 14.56 -11.40
C LEU A 30 8.48 13.41 -10.78
N SER A 31 7.25 13.20 -11.26
CA SER A 31 6.37 12.12 -10.77
C SER A 31 7.00 10.74 -10.94
N LYS A 32 7.75 10.52 -12.03
CA LYS A 32 8.49 9.28 -12.29
C LYS A 32 9.66 9.12 -11.31
N SER A 33 10.50 10.15 -11.14
CA SER A 33 11.63 10.10 -10.19
C SER A 33 11.17 9.85 -8.76
N ILE A 34 10.07 10.49 -8.35
CA ILE A 34 9.45 10.23 -7.04
C ILE A 34 8.99 8.77 -6.93
N ARG A 35 8.30 8.26 -7.96
CA ARG A 35 7.81 6.88 -7.97
C ARG A 35 8.95 5.88 -7.86
N ASP A 36 10.05 6.11 -8.57
CA ASP A 36 11.23 5.25 -8.55
C ASP A 36 11.91 5.26 -7.19
N GLY A 37 12.00 6.43 -6.53
CA GLY A 37 12.52 6.56 -5.16
C GLY A 37 11.69 5.84 -4.09
N VAL A 38 10.36 5.78 -4.27
CA VAL A 38 9.41 5.17 -3.32
C VAL A 38 9.20 3.68 -3.56
N ARG A 39 9.50 3.19 -4.77
CA ARG A 39 9.30 1.80 -5.18
C ARG A 39 9.93 0.78 -4.22
N PRO A 40 11.17 0.95 -3.72
CA PRO A 40 11.76 0.01 -2.75
C PRO A 40 10.93 -0.08 -1.45
N ALA A 41 10.48 1.06 -0.92
CA ALA A 41 9.68 1.09 0.30
C ALA A 41 8.33 0.40 0.12
N VAL A 42 7.66 0.59 -1.02
CA VAL A 42 6.43 -0.13 -1.35
C VAL A 42 6.67 -1.64 -1.45
N ALA A 43 7.75 -2.06 -2.13
CA ALA A 43 8.10 -3.47 -2.27
C ALA A 43 8.40 -4.12 -0.90
N ASP A 44 9.17 -3.44 -0.04
CA ASP A 44 9.44 -3.93 1.32
C ASP A 44 8.20 -3.97 2.19
N THR A 45 7.32 -2.97 2.09
CA THR A 45 6.07 -2.95 2.85
C THR A 45 5.15 -4.10 2.44
N LYS A 46 5.15 -4.46 1.14
CA LYS A 46 4.48 -5.67 0.64
C LYS A 46 5.11 -6.96 1.16
N ARG A 47 6.45 -7.05 1.18
CA ARG A 47 7.15 -8.21 1.77
C ARG A 47 6.85 -8.35 3.26
N ALA A 48 6.90 -7.24 3.99
CA ALA A 48 6.66 -7.20 5.42
C ALA A 48 5.28 -7.73 5.79
N VAL A 49 4.21 -7.30 5.09
CA VAL A 49 2.86 -7.82 5.37
C VAL A 49 2.72 -9.29 5.04
N LEU A 50 3.38 -9.79 3.99
CA LEU A 50 3.33 -11.20 3.61
C LEU A 50 4.05 -12.09 4.62
N ALA A 51 5.15 -11.61 5.18
CA ALA A 51 6.01 -12.31 6.13
C ALA A 51 5.46 -12.37 7.57
N ILE A 52 4.35 -11.68 7.89
CA ILE A 52 3.79 -11.71 9.25
C ILE A 52 3.42 -13.15 9.62
N PRO A 53 4.01 -13.74 10.66
CA PRO A 53 3.57 -15.04 11.15
C PRO A 53 2.17 -14.85 11.73
N VAL A 54 1.17 -15.54 11.18
CA VAL A 54 -0.16 -15.62 11.77
C VAL A 54 -0.23 -16.96 12.45
N THR A 55 -0.28 -16.94 13.77
CA THR A 55 -0.62 -18.08 14.60
C THR A 55 -2.10 -18.37 14.41
N GLY A 56 -2.41 -19.37 13.57
CA GLY A 56 -3.75 -19.94 13.41
C GLY A 56 -3.60 -21.44 13.22
N ALA A 57 -4.37 -22.23 13.97
CA ALA A 57 -4.15 -23.67 14.13
C ALA A 57 -4.37 -24.51 12.85
N ARG A 58 -4.91 -23.95 11.77
CA ARG A 58 -5.03 -24.61 10.45
C ARG A 58 -4.85 -23.61 9.32
N GLY A 59 -3.79 -23.81 8.52
CA GLY A 59 -3.67 -23.18 7.21
C GLY A 59 -4.68 -23.80 6.25
N GLY A 60 -5.59 -23.00 5.67
CA GLY A 60 -6.62 -23.54 4.77
C GLY A 60 -7.65 -22.52 4.28
N GLY A 61 -7.94 -21.48 5.07
CA GLY A 61 -8.92 -20.43 4.69
C GLY A 61 -8.59 -19.65 3.42
N GLY A 62 -7.35 -19.76 2.89
CA GLY A 62 -7.00 -19.23 1.57
C GLY A 62 -7.53 -20.09 0.42
N LYS A 63 -7.48 -21.42 0.55
CA LYS A 63 -8.02 -22.33 -0.47
C LYS A 63 -9.55 -22.25 -0.48
N ALA A 64 -10.18 -22.40 0.68
CA ALA A 64 -11.63 -22.29 0.85
C ALA A 64 -12.21 -20.95 0.35
N ARG A 65 -11.52 -19.82 0.56
CA ARG A 65 -11.95 -18.52 0.00
C ARG A 65 -11.72 -18.40 -1.51
N THR A 66 -10.66 -19.01 -2.04
CA THR A 66 -10.44 -19.06 -3.49
C THR A 66 -11.58 -19.83 -4.15
N GLU A 67 -11.88 -21.01 -3.63
CA GLU A 67 -12.97 -21.88 -4.09
C GLU A 67 -14.32 -21.16 -4.00
N HIS A 68 -14.65 -20.57 -2.85
CA HIS A 68 -15.89 -19.79 -2.69
C HIS A 68 -15.95 -18.53 -3.59
N HIS A 69 -14.81 -17.93 -3.94
CA HIS A 69 -14.82 -16.86 -4.93
C HIS A 69 -15.08 -17.40 -6.34
N LEU A 70 -14.48 -18.53 -6.70
CA LEU A 70 -14.67 -19.17 -8.01
C LEU A 70 -16.11 -19.61 -8.23
N THR A 71 -16.83 -20.08 -7.21
CA THR A 71 -18.26 -20.44 -7.31
C THR A 71 -19.17 -19.25 -7.66
N ARG A 72 -18.69 -18.01 -7.55
CA ARG A 72 -19.44 -16.78 -7.86
C ARG A 72 -19.03 -16.11 -9.17
N VAL A 73 -18.08 -16.69 -9.91
CA VAL A 73 -17.64 -16.16 -11.21
C VAL A 73 -18.29 -16.95 -12.33
N LYS A 74 -18.74 -16.26 -13.39
CA LYS A 74 -19.38 -16.87 -14.56
C LYS A 74 -18.51 -17.91 -15.28
N ASP A 75 -17.19 -17.69 -15.28
CA ASP A 75 -16.17 -18.58 -15.85
C ASP A 75 -15.08 -18.84 -14.80
N PRO A 76 -15.21 -19.91 -14.00
CA PRO A 76 -14.24 -20.28 -12.97
C PRO A 76 -12.98 -20.96 -13.54
N GLU A 77 -13.00 -21.39 -14.80
CA GLU A 77 -11.86 -22.03 -15.46
C GLU A 77 -10.87 -21.02 -16.03
N SER A 78 -11.34 -19.81 -16.35
CA SER A 78 -10.48 -18.70 -16.76
C SER A 78 -9.28 -18.50 -15.82
N GLU A 79 -8.08 -18.55 -16.39
CA GLU A 79 -6.82 -18.22 -15.71
C GLU A 79 -6.89 -16.85 -15.02
N ARG A 80 -7.57 -15.87 -15.65
CA ARG A 80 -7.77 -14.53 -15.07
C ARG A 80 -8.66 -14.57 -13.83
N ALA A 81 -9.71 -15.40 -13.84
CA ALA A 81 -10.61 -15.58 -12.71
C ALA A 81 -9.90 -16.27 -11.55
N ARG A 82 -9.18 -17.37 -11.82
CA ARG A 82 -8.37 -18.10 -10.84
C ARG A 82 -7.29 -17.21 -10.20
N LYS A 83 -6.55 -16.46 -11.01
CA LYS A 83 -5.53 -15.53 -10.52
C LYS A 83 -6.12 -14.40 -9.66
N ARG A 84 -7.30 -13.88 -10.02
CA ARG A 84 -8.02 -12.88 -9.22
C ARG A 84 -8.55 -13.45 -7.90
N ALA A 85 -9.14 -14.64 -7.93
CA ALA A 85 -9.64 -15.33 -6.75
C ALA A 85 -8.49 -15.64 -5.77
N ALA A 86 -7.38 -16.19 -6.27
CA ALA A 86 -6.19 -16.47 -5.47
C ALA A 86 -5.52 -15.20 -4.92
N ALA A 87 -5.56 -14.09 -5.66
CA ALA A 87 -5.05 -12.80 -5.17
C ALA A 87 -5.90 -12.23 -4.02
N ARG A 88 -7.19 -12.55 -3.97
CA ARG A 88 -8.16 -12.05 -2.98
C ARG A 88 -8.42 -12.99 -1.81
N SER A 89 -7.98 -14.24 -1.93
CA SER A 89 -8.31 -15.29 -0.97
C SER A 89 -7.49 -15.26 0.32
N GLY A 90 -6.44 -14.43 0.40
CA GLY A 90 -5.64 -14.26 1.61
C GLY A 90 -5.61 -12.82 2.08
N LEU A 91 -5.91 -12.59 3.37
CA LEU A 91 -5.86 -11.25 3.97
C LEU A 91 -4.56 -10.51 3.66
N ARG A 92 -3.41 -11.14 3.89
CA ARG A 92 -2.09 -10.52 3.62
C ARG A 92 -1.87 -10.24 2.13
N ARG A 93 -2.36 -11.11 1.23
CA ARG A 93 -2.25 -10.91 -0.23
C ARG A 93 -3.14 -9.76 -0.69
N SER A 94 -4.38 -9.67 -0.19
CA SER A 94 -5.29 -8.55 -0.43
C SER A 94 -4.70 -7.24 0.07
N ILE A 95 -4.12 -7.22 1.28
CA ILE A 95 -3.43 -6.04 1.81
C ILE A 95 -2.21 -5.69 0.95
N ALA A 96 -1.37 -6.68 0.59
CA ALA A 96 -0.20 -6.45 -0.26
C ALA A 96 -0.58 -5.86 -1.63
N ALA A 97 -1.67 -6.34 -2.24
CA ALA A 97 -2.19 -5.81 -3.49
C ALA A 97 -2.78 -4.39 -3.35
N ALA A 98 -3.30 -4.04 -2.16
CA ALA A 98 -3.84 -2.72 -1.85
C ALA A 98 -2.78 -1.67 -1.50
N ILE A 99 -1.55 -2.07 -1.17
CA ILE A 99 -0.45 -1.13 -0.89
C ILE A 99 -0.05 -0.39 -2.18
N LYS A 100 -0.11 0.94 -2.14
CA LYS A 100 0.29 1.83 -3.23
C LYS A 100 1.04 3.07 -2.72
N ALA A 101 1.86 3.65 -3.60
CA ALA A 101 2.32 5.01 -3.44
C ALA A 101 1.25 5.97 -3.97
N ASP A 102 0.87 6.94 -3.17
CA ASP A 102 0.01 8.05 -3.51
C ASP A 102 0.88 9.30 -3.62
N ILE A 103 1.04 9.77 -4.86
CA ILE A 103 1.97 10.84 -5.22
C ILE A 103 1.13 12.02 -5.68
N GLN A 104 1.21 13.11 -4.94
CA GLN A 104 0.57 14.37 -5.26
C GLN A 104 1.68 15.37 -5.58
N THR A 105 1.75 15.87 -6.80
CA THR A 105 2.79 16.82 -7.26
C THR A 105 2.27 18.24 -7.44
N GLY A 106 0.99 18.49 -7.16
CA GLY A 106 0.33 19.77 -7.42
C GLY A 106 -0.37 20.36 -6.19
N GLY A 107 -0.35 21.69 -6.11
CA GLY A 107 -1.10 22.49 -5.13
C GLY A 107 -0.66 22.29 -3.67
N ARG A 108 -1.52 22.73 -2.74
CA ARG A 108 -1.28 22.66 -1.28
C ARG A 108 -1.16 21.23 -0.72
N LYS A 109 -1.49 20.22 -1.53
CA LYS A 109 -1.44 18.79 -1.15
C LYS A 109 -0.22 18.07 -1.73
N ALA A 110 0.78 18.80 -2.24
CA ALA A 110 1.98 18.19 -2.77
C ALA A 110 2.69 17.34 -1.70
N GLY A 111 2.87 16.05 -1.98
CA GLY A 111 3.15 15.05 -0.96
C GLY A 111 3.33 13.65 -1.55
N VAL A 112 4.12 12.84 -0.86
CA VAL A 112 4.23 11.41 -1.11
C VAL A 112 3.72 10.67 0.10
N ARG A 113 2.79 9.74 -0.11
CA ARG A 113 2.26 8.86 0.92
C ARG A 113 2.38 7.42 0.44
N ILE A 114 2.69 6.52 1.36
CA ILE A 114 2.46 5.09 1.15
C ILE A 114 1.17 4.77 1.89
N VAL A 115 0.21 4.16 1.21
CA VAL A 115 -1.12 3.90 1.75
C VAL A 115 -1.56 2.47 1.46
N VAL A 116 -2.40 1.93 2.34
CA VAL A 116 -3.23 0.76 2.02
C VAL A 116 -4.57 1.28 1.51
N ASP A 117 -4.86 1.03 0.23
CA ASP A 117 -6.10 1.47 -0.39
C ASP A 117 -7.28 0.61 0.07
N ALA A 118 -8.07 1.11 1.02
CA ALA A 118 -9.21 0.40 1.57
C ALA A 118 -10.29 0.07 0.52
N ASN A 119 -10.37 0.84 -0.57
CA ASN A 119 -11.33 0.57 -1.65
C ASN A 119 -10.94 -0.66 -2.47
N LYS A 120 -9.68 -1.10 -2.39
CA LYS A 120 -9.21 -2.35 -3.01
C LYS A 120 -9.38 -3.57 -2.10
N LEU A 121 -9.84 -3.37 -0.87
CA LEU A 121 -10.13 -4.45 0.07
C LEU A 121 -11.64 -4.76 0.06
N PRO A 122 -12.02 -6.04 0.29
CA PRO A 122 -13.39 -6.40 0.63
C PRO A 122 -13.92 -5.56 1.80
N GLN A 123 -15.23 -5.27 1.81
CA GLN A 123 -15.86 -4.35 2.77
C GLN A 123 -15.58 -4.75 4.23
N ASP A 124 -15.68 -6.03 4.53
CA ASP A 124 -15.39 -6.67 5.82
C ASP A 124 -13.90 -6.62 6.22
N GLN A 125 -13.00 -6.34 5.27
CA GLN A 125 -11.56 -6.36 5.48
C GLN A 125 -10.92 -4.97 5.57
N ARG A 126 -11.69 -3.89 5.36
CA ARG A 126 -11.16 -2.52 5.27
C ARG A 126 -10.43 -2.04 6.53
N THR A 127 -10.81 -2.53 7.70
CA THR A 127 -10.20 -2.16 8.99
C THR A 127 -9.07 -3.11 9.42
N LEU A 128 -8.98 -4.29 8.81
CA LEU A 128 -8.01 -5.33 9.18
C LEU A 128 -6.54 -4.94 9.01
N PRO A 129 -6.12 -4.09 8.04
CA PRO A 129 -4.74 -3.61 7.99
C PRO A 129 -4.27 -2.95 9.30
N ARG A 130 -5.16 -2.23 10.00
CA ARG A 130 -4.83 -1.58 11.28
C ARG A 130 -4.65 -2.59 12.40
N HIS A 131 -5.54 -3.58 12.47
CA HIS A 131 -5.47 -4.65 13.46
C HIS A 131 -4.24 -5.53 13.25
N LEU A 132 -3.92 -5.83 11.98
CA LEU A 132 -2.72 -6.57 11.61
C LEU A 132 -1.43 -5.82 11.96
N ASN A 133 -1.45 -4.48 11.93
CA ASN A 133 -0.33 -3.63 12.34
C ASN A 133 -0.23 -3.43 13.87
N SER A 134 -1.16 -3.97 14.65
CA SER A 134 -1.19 -3.80 16.11
C SER A 134 -0.91 -5.12 16.82
N LYS A 135 -0.17 -5.04 17.94
CA LYS A 135 0.02 -6.20 18.83
C LYS A 135 -1.28 -6.62 19.52
N ARG A 136 -2.28 -5.72 19.62
CA ARG A 136 -3.61 -5.99 20.22
C ARG A 136 -4.39 -7.08 19.47
N GLY A 137 -4.11 -7.27 18.18
CA GLY A 137 -4.82 -8.25 17.37
C GLY A 137 -6.29 -7.91 17.09
N TRP A 138 -7.04 -8.91 16.64
CA TRP A 138 -8.49 -8.86 16.45
C TRP A 138 -9.10 -10.25 16.64
N ARG A 139 -10.41 -10.30 16.87
CA ARG A 139 -11.18 -11.55 16.82
C ARG A 139 -11.93 -11.64 15.50
N HIS A 140 -12.05 -12.84 14.97
CA HIS A 140 -12.85 -13.10 13.78
C HIS A 140 -13.57 -14.46 13.90
N PRO A 141 -14.76 -14.60 13.32
CA PRO A 141 -15.41 -15.90 13.23
C PRO A 141 -14.62 -16.85 12.32
N LEU A 142 -14.87 -18.14 12.48
CA LEU A 142 -14.47 -19.15 11.52
C LEU A 142 -15.14 -18.85 10.17
N PHE A 143 -14.45 -19.14 9.06
CA PHE A 143 -15.04 -18.95 7.75
C PHE A 143 -16.25 -19.89 7.59
N GLY A 144 -17.46 -19.32 7.44
CA GLY A 144 -18.71 -20.08 7.29
C GLY A 144 -19.43 -20.42 8.61
N ASP A 145 -18.84 -20.13 9.77
CA ASP A 145 -19.41 -20.41 11.08
C ASP A 145 -19.24 -19.19 11.99
N ARG A 146 -20.36 -18.57 12.38
CA ARG A 146 -20.40 -17.31 13.16
C ARG A 146 -20.32 -17.53 14.66
N ASP A 147 -20.42 -18.77 15.13
CA ASP A 147 -20.45 -19.12 16.55
C ASP A 147 -19.04 -19.40 17.06
N ARG A 148 -18.15 -19.90 16.19
CA ARG A 148 -16.75 -20.15 16.54
C ARG A 148 -15.87 -18.94 16.26
N TRP A 149 -15.35 -18.32 17.32
CA TRP A 149 -14.49 -17.13 17.24
C TRP A 149 -13.03 -17.43 17.57
N TYR A 150 -12.12 -16.94 16.73
CA TYR A 150 -10.68 -17.04 16.93
C TYR A 150 -10.06 -15.66 17.18
N ALA A 151 -9.03 -15.62 18.03
CA ALA A 151 -8.22 -14.43 18.24
C ALA A 151 -6.94 -14.52 17.40
N GLN A 152 -6.58 -13.44 16.72
CA GLN A 152 -5.40 -13.34 15.90
C GLN A 152 -4.61 -12.08 16.26
N SER A 153 -3.34 -12.24 16.66
CA SER A 153 -2.45 -11.11 16.93
C SER A 153 -1.73 -10.62 15.68
N GLY A 154 -1.60 -9.30 15.54
CA GLY A 154 -0.76 -8.66 14.54
C GLY A 154 0.63 -8.33 15.08
N LYS A 155 1.46 -7.72 14.22
CA LYS A 155 2.77 -7.14 14.59
C LYS A 155 2.96 -5.83 13.82
N PRO A 156 3.67 -4.83 14.36
CA PRO A 156 4.03 -3.65 13.58
C PRO A 156 4.78 -4.07 12.31
N TRP A 157 4.23 -3.72 11.15
CA TRP A 157 4.80 -4.10 9.85
C TRP A 157 4.81 -2.92 8.88
N PHE A 158 3.86 -1.99 8.98
CA PHE A 158 3.69 -0.91 8.03
C PHE A 158 4.68 0.22 8.31
N GLU A 159 4.54 0.86 9.45
CA GLU A 159 5.33 2.03 9.80
C GLU A 159 6.80 1.73 10.03
N VAL A 160 7.08 0.66 10.76
CA VAL A 160 8.45 0.22 11.04
C VAL A 160 9.24 -0.10 9.76
N THR A 161 8.55 -0.53 8.69
CA THR A 161 9.18 -0.81 7.40
C THR A 161 9.42 0.47 6.61
N ILE A 162 8.41 1.35 6.53
CA ILE A 162 8.52 2.61 5.79
C ILE A 162 9.57 3.54 6.41
N ARG A 163 9.67 3.60 7.75
CA ARG A 163 10.66 4.42 8.47
C ARG A 163 12.11 4.17 8.01
N LYS A 164 12.45 2.93 7.65
CA LYS A 164 13.79 2.55 7.14
C LYS A 164 14.14 3.24 5.82
N HIS A 165 13.13 3.61 5.04
CA HIS A 165 13.30 4.20 3.71
C HIS A 165 13.19 5.73 3.69
N VAL A 166 12.70 6.36 4.76
CA VAL A 166 12.38 7.80 4.79
C VAL A 166 13.57 8.66 4.37
N ARG A 167 14.78 8.37 4.88
CA ARG A 167 15.98 9.14 4.53
C ARG A 167 16.31 9.05 3.04
N LYS A 168 16.22 7.83 2.47
CA LYS A 168 16.50 7.58 1.05
C LYS A 168 15.45 8.23 0.15
N ILE A 169 14.17 8.05 0.47
CA ILE A 169 13.05 8.67 -0.25
C ILE A 169 13.22 10.18 -0.28
N ARG A 170 13.45 10.80 0.88
CA ARG A 170 13.63 12.26 0.98
C ARG A 170 14.79 12.74 0.10
N ARG A 171 15.95 12.06 0.17
CA ARG A 171 17.12 12.41 -0.66
C ARG A 171 16.82 12.31 -2.16
N THR A 172 16.15 11.24 -2.59
CA THR A 172 15.80 11.06 -4.01
C THR A 172 14.81 12.11 -4.49
N ILE A 173 13.83 12.47 -3.66
CA ILE A 173 12.86 13.53 -3.99
C ILE A 173 13.59 14.87 -4.12
N LEU A 174 14.37 15.27 -3.12
CA LEU A 174 15.12 16.54 -3.15
C LEU A 174 16.04 16.62 -4.37
N LYS A 175 16.81 15.56 -4.66
CA LYS A 175 17.66 15.51 -5.84
C LYS A 175 16.87 15.72 -7.14
N ALA A 176 15.72 15.06 -7.29
CA ALA A 176 14.87 15.23 -8.47
C ALA A 176 14.28 16.64 -8.56
N MET A 177 14.01 17.28 -7.44
CA MET A 177 13.55 18.67 -7.38
C MET A 177 14.65 19.64 -7.82
N ASP A 178 15.87 19.44 -7.32
CA ASP A 178 17.04 20.29 -7.64
C ASP A 178 17.43 20.17 -9.12
N GLU A 179 17.40 18.95 -9.67
CA GLU A 179 17.64 18.72 -11.11
C GLU A 179 16.60 19.42 -11.98
N LEU A 180 15.32 19.39 -11.58
CA LEU A 180 14.25 20.09 -12.29
C LEU A 180 14.38 21.61 -12.20
N ALA A 181 14.77 22.14 -11.03
CA ALA A 181 14.93 23.58 -10.84
C ALA A 181 16.02 24.13 -11.78
N LYS A 182 17.16 23.44 -11.86
CA LYS A 182 18.25 23.79 -12.79
C LYS A 182 17.84 23.75 -14.25
N GLU A 183 16.98 22.80 -14.64
CA GLU A 183 16.47 22.68 -16.02
C GLU A 183 15.48 23.81 -16.38
N ILE A 184 14.83 24.43 -15.40
CA ILE A 184 13.91 25.56 -15.62
C ILE A 184 14.65 26.91 -15.63
N GLU A 185 15.76 27.01 -14.91
CA GLU A 185 16.60 28.22 -14.84
C GLU A 185 17.59 28.33 -16.01
N SER A 186 17.83 27.24 -16.75
CA SER A 186 18.66 27.19 -17.97
C SER A 186 17.85 27.41 -19.24
#